data_AF-A0A831SN97-F1
#
_entry.id   AF-A0A831SN97-F1
#
_cell.length_a   1.000
_cell.length_b   1.000
_cell.length_c   1.000
_cell.angle_alpha   90.00
_cell.angle_beta   90.00
_cell.angle_gamma   90.00
#
_symmetry.space_group_name_H-M   'P 1'
#
loop_
_entity.id
_entity.type
_entity.pdbx_description
1 polymer ?
#
loop_
_entity_poly.entity_id
_entity_poly.type
_entity_poly.pdbx_seq_one_letter_code
_entity_poly.pdbx_strand_id
1 'polypeptide(L)' 'MPLLRKIAKIGNARALVIPQQYLDYWKLKGKEVKQIGLDIVDDKLIVTPIFENKENHSTEEGGG' A
#
# COMPACT_ATOMS: atom_id res chain seq x y z
N MET A 1 -8.10 -17.00 -4.93
CA MET A 1 -7.81 -17.64 -3.63
C MET A 1 -8.28 -16.75 -2.51
N PRO A 2 -8.94 -17.26 -1.46
CA PRO A 2 -9.33 -16.46 -0.31
C PRO A 2 -8.07 -15.96 0.40
N LEU A 3 -7.92 -14.63 0.53
CA LEU A 3 -6.91 -14.00 1.37
C LEU A 3 -7.16 -14.43 2.82
N LEU A 4 -6.24 -15.21 3.40
CA LEU A 4 -6.24 -15.51 4.84
C LEU A 4 -6.06 -14.19 5.59
N ARG A 5 -7.16 -13.63 6.11
CA ARG A 5 -7.16 -12.44 6.95
C ARG A 5 -6.60 -12.79 8.32
N LYS A 6 -5.27 -12.76 8.45
CA LYS A 6 -4.60 -13.00 9.73
C LYS A 6 -4.20 -11.67 10.36
N ILE A 7 -4.87 -11.32 11.47
CA ILE A 7 -4.37 -10.28 12.37
C ILE A 7 -3.27 -10.92 13.22
N ALA A 8 -2.06 -10.39 13.14
CA ALA A 8 -0.92 -10.81 13.93
C ALA A 8 -0.59 -9.77 14.99
N LYS A 9 -0.02 -10.20 16.12
CA LYS A 9 0.58 -9.29 17.10
C LYS A 9 2.06 -9.16 16.77
N ILE A 10 2.51 -7.95 16.48
CA ILE A 10 3.92 -7.63 16.21
C ILE A 10 4.39 -6.69 17.31
N GLY A 11 5.19 -7.23 18.25
CA GLY A 11 5.55 -6.53 19.48
C GLY A 11 4.31 -6.16 20.30
N ASN A 12 4.11 -4.87 20.53
CA ASN A 12 2.95 -4.32 21.25
C ASN A 12 1.79 -3.91 20.33
N ALA A 13 1.94 -4.00 19.01
CA ALA A 13 0.95 -3.57 18.03
C ALA A 13 0.21 -4.75 17.38
N ARG A 14 -0.96 -4.47 16.81
CA ARG A 14 -1.70 -5.39 15.92
C ARG A 14 -1.37 -5.03 14.47
N ALA A 15 -1.07 -6.04 13.67
CA ALA A 15 -0.77 -5.89 12.26
C ALA A 15 -1.69 -6.79 11.42
N LEU A 16 -2.07 -6.29 10.24
CA LEU A 16 -2.71 -7.12 9.23
C LEU A 16 -1.62 -7.73 8.34
N VAL A 17 -1.62 -9.06 8.23
CA VAL A 17 -0.69 -9.74 7.32
C VAL A 17 -1.30 -9.76 5.92
N ILE A 18 -0.61 -9.13 4.97
CA ILE A 18 -0.96 -9.16 3.55
C ILE A 18 -0.08 -10.23 2.88
N PRO A 19 -0.67 -11.24 2.22
CA PRO A 19 0.10 -12.24 1.49
C PRO A 19 0.91 -11.63 0.34
N GLN A 20 2.14 -12.10 0.17
CA GLN A 20 3.08 -11.62 -0.85
C GLN A 20 2.49 -11.65 -2.26
N GLN A 21 1.64 -12.64 -2.56
CA GLN A 21 0.99 -12.79 -3.86
C GLN A 21 0.16 -11.56 -4.26
N TYR A 22 -0.35 -10.79 -3.29
CA TYR A 22 -1.03 -9.54 -3.55
C TYR A 22 -0.10 -8.49 -4.17
N LEU A 23 1.12 -8.37 -3.65
CA LEU A 23 2.13 -7.46 -4.19
C LEU A 23 2.66 -7.96 -5.54
N ASP A 24 2.85 -9.28 -5.66
CA ASP A 24 3.34 -9.89 -6.89
C ASP A 24 2.38 -9.66 -8.07
N TYR A 25 1.07 -9.69 -7.83
CA TYR A 25 0.06 -9.38 -8.84
C TYR A 25 0.26 -7.98 -9.45
N TRP A 26 0.56 -6.97 -8.63
CA TRP A 26 0.81 -5.62 -9.11
C TRP A 26 2.16 -5.51 -9.82
N LYS A 27 3.18 -6.19 -9.30
CA LYS A 27 4.50 -6.26 -9.93
C LYS A 27 4.45 -6.88 -11.33
N LEU A 28 3.66 -7.94 -11.53
CA LEU A 28 3.39 -8.56 -12.84
C LEU A 28 2.71 -7.60 -13.82
N LYS A 29 1.99 -6.59 -13.32
CA LYS A 29 1.38 -5.52 -14.12
C LYS A 29 2.31 -4.32 -14.34
N GLY A 30 3.59 -4.45 -14.01
CA GLY A 30 4.57 -3.36 -14.12
C GLY A 30 4.38 -2.25 -13.09
N LYS A 31 3.60 -2.49 -12.03
CA LYS A 31 3.34 -1.51 -10.98
C LYS A 31 4.03 -1.93 -9.69
N GLU A 32 4.91 -1.08 -9.16
CA GLU A 32 5.55 -1.30 -7.87
C GLU A 32 4.74 -0.63 -6.76
N VAL A 33 4.29 -1.42 -5.77
CA VAL A 33 3.54 -0.93 -4.62
C VAL A 33 4.53 -0.63 -3.50
N LYS A 34 4.92 0.64 -3.36
CA LYS A 34 5.78 1.10 -2.26
C LYS A 34 4.97 1.56 -1.04
N GLN A 35 3.72 1.98 -1.27
CA GLN A 35 2.85 2.53 -0.25
C GLN A 35 1.45 1.93 -0.36
N ILE A 36 0.77 1.84 0.78
CA ILE A 36 -0.62 1.42 0.87
C ILE A 36 -1.42 2.48 1.63
N GLY A 37 -2.56 2.86 1.08
CA GLY A 37 -3.59 3.61 1.78
C GLY A 37 -4.46 2.68 2.62
N LEU A 38 -4.85 3.14 3.81
CA LEU A 38 -5.73 2.42 4.73
C LEU A 38 -6.93 3.32 5.04
N ASP A 39 -8.12 2.88 4.66
CA ASP A 39 -9.38 3.59 4.92
C ASP A 39 -10.37 2.68 5.64
N ILE A 40 -11.26 3.26 6.46
CA ILE A 40 -12.38 2.54 7.06
C ILE A 40 -13.66 3.05 6.41
N VAL A 41 -14.34 2.19 5.65
CA VAL A 41 -15.60 2.50 4.97
C VAL A 41 -16.61 1.40 5.31
N ASP A 42 -17.77 1.78 5.85
CA ASP A 42 -18.84 0.86 6.25
C ASP A 42 -18.33 -0.32 7.11
N ASP A 43 -17.56 -0.02 8.16
CA ASP A 43 -16.91 -0.98 9.06
C ASP A 43 -15.95 -1.98 8.38
N LYS A 44 -15.53 -1.68 7.14
CA LYS A 44 -14.54 -2.46 6.40
C LYS A 44 -13.24 -1.68 6.27
N LEU A 45 -12.13 -2.33 6.60
CA LEU A 45 -10.80 -1.82 6.29
C LEU A 45 -10.51 -2.03 4.80
N ILE A 46 -10.38 -0.93 4.07
CA ILE A 46 -9.99 -0.89 2.67
C ILE A 46 -8.50 -0.65 2.59
N VAL A 47 -7.80 -1.50 1.83
CA VAL A 47 -6.36 -1.39 1.60
C VAL A 47 -6.13 -1.13 0.12
N THR A 48 -5.70 0.09 -0.21
CA THR A 48 -5.52 0.53 -1.60
C THR A 48 -4.04 0.71 -1.90
N PRO A 49 -3.49 0.05 -2.94
CA PRO A 49 -2.10 0.30 -3.34
C PRO A 49 -1.97 1.71 -3.91
N ILE A 50 -0.95 2.44 -3.46
CA ILE A 50 -0.60 3.75 -4.01
C ILE A 50 0.57 3.53 -4.97
N PHE A 51 0.38 3.94 -6.22
CA PHE A 51 1.40 3.87 -7.25
C PHE A 51 2.04 5.25 -7.38
N GLU A 52 3.38 5.33 -7.29
CA GLU A 52 4.08 6.55 -7.68
C GLU A 52 3.90 6.75 -9.19
N ASN A 53 3.08 7.72 -9.59
CA ASN A 53 3.23 8.30 -10.91
C ASN A 53 4.57 9.03 -10.90
N LYS A 54 5.50 8.61 -11.76
CA LYS A 54 6.69 9.43 -12.09
C LYS A 54 6.25 10.63 -12.94
N GLU A 55 5.38 11.48 -12.41
CA GLU A 55 5.23 12.85 -12.92
C GLU A 55 6.10 13.74 -12.04
N ASN A 56 7.21 14.17 -12.65
CA ASN A 56 8.19 15.08 -12.11
C ASN A 56 7.52 16.31 -11.47
N HIS A 57 7.80 16.55 -10.19
CA HIS A 57 7.92 17.91 -9.70
C HIS A 57 9.37 18.17 -9.29
N SER A 58 10.22 18.27 -10.32
CA SER A 58 11.42 19.09 -10.23
C SER A 58 10.97 20.55 -10.21
N THR A 59 10.92 21.16 -9.03
CA THR A 59 11.22 22.59 -8.90
C THR A 59 11.78 22.81 -7.50
N GLU A 60 13.07 22.52 -7.36
CA GLU A 60 13.92 23.19 -6.39
C GLU A 60 14.13 24.65 -6.82
N GLU A 61 14.08 25.53 -5.82
CA GLU A 61 14.80 26.81 -5.69
C GLU A 61 14.39 28.08 -6.48
N GLY A 62 14.03 29.12 -5.70
CA GLY A 62 14.78 30.39 -5.76
C GLY A 62 14.06 31.65 -6.26
N GLY A 63 13.89 32.63 -5.35
CA GLY A 63 14.10 34.05 -5.66
C GLY A 63 12.86 34.93 -5.87
N GLY A 64 12.75 35.99 -5.06
CA GLY A 64 11.82 37.10 -5.19
C GLY A 64 11.75 37.96 -3.94
#